data_AF-A0A8C0US30-F1
#
_entry.id   AF-A0A8C0US30-F1
#
_cell.length_a   1.000
_cell.length_b   1.000
_cell.length_c   1.000
_cell.angle_alpha   90.00
_cell.angle_beta   90.00
_cell.angle_gamma   90.00
#
_symmetry.space_group_name_H-M   'P 1'
#
loop_
_entity.id
_entity.type
_entity.pdbx_description
1 polymer ?
#
loop_
_entity_poly.entity_id
_entity_poly.type
_entity_poly.pdbx_seq_one_letter_code
_entity_poly.pdbx_strand_id
1 'polypeptide(L)'
;MASQEELEKFLSRPDVYVSSLASHPLPPPYMLPKKLTAAEVKALFPLRAEMRGYCPVTYLDGKQRYEALVPGNIEYAAKYQDKVYIFESEEKLQKFMRLPEKYWNLKLPHKLPPKKEPMLLTMLPLAGYLEQGVATSLIKALHEVGSLKPKYPFLSVKETALLFVSFHLKAHNPRSSEPVRQMYRKKLLQFVEHCQLIPYLGTAMAGLYKEPRDRPPGFDDRLQTFLSLKGTRPTFV
;
A
#
# COMPACT_ATOMS: atom_id res chain seq x y z
N MET A 1 22.29 -42.20 1.83
CA MET A 1 21.91 -43.21 2.84
C MET A 1 20.67 -43.87 2.30
N ALA A 2 20.70 -45.18 2.06
CA ALA A 2 19.72 -45.87 1.24
C ALA A 2 18.51 -46.41 2.05
N SER A 3 18.61 -46.51 3.38
CA SER A 3 17.48 -46.89 4.26
C SER A 3 17.57 -46.28 5.67
N GLN A 4 16.47 -46.34 6.43
CA GLN A 4 16.41 -45.85 7.82
C GLN A 4 17.22 -46.73 8.79
N GLU A 5 17.28 -48.04 8.53
CA GLU A 5 18.12 -48.97 9.29
C GLU A 5 19.62 -48.68 9.10
N GLU A 6 20.04 -48.29 7.89
CA GLU A 6 21.42 -47.88 7.62
C GLU A 6 21.79 -46.59 8.37
N LEU A 7 20.84 -45.66 8.48
CA LEU A 7 21.03 -44.43 9.26
C LEU A 7 21.20 -44.75 10.75
N GLU A 8 20.37 -45.61 11.32
CA GLU A 8 20.48 -46.00 12.73
C GLU A 8 21.78 -46.74 13.04
N LYS A 9 22.20 -47.66 12.15
CA LYS A 9 23.50 -48.34 12.25
C LYS A 9 24.66 -47.34 12.24
N PHE A 10 24.61 -46.32 11.39
CA PHE A 10 25.60 -45.25 11.34
C PHE A 10 25.59 -44.40 12.63
N LEU A 11 24.41 -43.96 13.08
CA LEU A 11 24.28 -43.10 14.28
C LEU A 11 24.72 -43.81 15.57
N SER A 12 24.59 -45.13 15.64
CA SER A 12 25.02 -45.90 16.82
C SER A 12 26.55 -46.00 16.96
N ARG A 13 27.29 -45.99 15.84
CA ARG A 13 28.76 -46.11 15.82
C ARG A 13 29.38 -45.29 14.68
N PRO A 14 29.27 -43.96 14.70
CA PRO A 14 29.74 -43.11 13.60
C PRO A 14 31.24 -43.26 13.35
N ASP A 15 32.04 -43.49 14.40
CA ASP A 15 33.51 -43.61 14.32
C ASP A 15 34.00 -44.79 13.46
N VAL A 16 33.16 -45.82 13.25
CA VAL A 16 33.48 -46.98 12.40
C VAL A 16 33.35 -46.62 10.91
N TYR A 17 32.44 -45.69 10.59
CA TYR A 17 32.10 -45.31 9.22
C TYR A 17 32.77 -43.99 8.79
N VAL A 18 33.06 -43.12 9.75
CA VAL A 18 33.86 -41.91 9.56
C VAL A 18 35.30 -42.30 9.88
N SER A 19 36.06 -42.74 8.87
CA SER A 19 37.44 -43.22 9.06
C SER A 19 38.27 -42.27 9.93
N SER A 20 39.06 -42.83 10.85
CA SER A 20 40.07 -42.10 11.64
C SER A 20 41.15 -41.40 10.79
N LEU A 21 41.22 -41.72 9.50
CA LEU A 21 42.07 -41.13 8.47
C LEU A 21 41.34 -40.09 7.61
N ALA A 22 40.14 -39.66 7.99
CA ALA A 22 39.43 -38.60 7.28
C ALA A 22 40.34 -37.36 7.17
N SER A 23 40.63 -36.95 5.94
CA SER A 23 41.48 -35.78 5.65
C SER A 23 40.92 -34.49 6.23
N HIS A 24 39.63 -34.48 6.56
CA HIS A 24 38.93 -33.36 7.21
C HIS A 24 38.16 -33.88 8.44
N PRO A 25 38.65 -33.62 9.68
CA PRO A 25 37.89 -33.94 10.88
C PRO A 25 36.60 -33.11 10.95
N LEU A 26 35.62 -33.59 11.71
CA LEU A 26 34.39 -32.83 11.94
C LEU A 26 34.73 -31.48 12.61
N PRO A 27 34.10 -30.37 12.17
CA PRO A 27 34.28 -29.10 12.84
C PRO A 27 33.82 -29.20 14.30
N PRO A 28 34.53 -28.58 15.26
CA PRO A 28 34.05 -28.46 16.63
C PRO A 28 32.64 -27.84 16.71
N PRO A 29 31.87 -28.14 17.77
CA PRO A 29 30.44 -27.81 17.85
C PRO A 29 30.08 -26.33 17.64
N TYR A 30 30.97 -25.40 17.99
CA TYR A 30 30.75 -23.96 17.80
C TYR A 30 30.79 -23.53 16.32
N MET A 31 31.41 -24.34 15.46
CA MET A 31 31.43 -24.17 14.00
C MET A 31 30.30 -24.93 13.31
N LEU A 32 29.35 -25.52 14.05
CA LEU A 32 28.16 -26.13 13.48
C LEU A 32 26.98 -25.16 13.57
N PRO A 33 26.27 -24.90 12.45
CA PRO A 33 25.11 -24.03 12.48
C PRO A 33 23.95 -24.73 13.20
N LYS A 34 23.33 -24.05 14.17
CA LYS A 34 22.17 -24.54 14.93
C LYS A 34 20.95 -23.69 14.63
N LYS A 35 19.86 -24.28 14.18
CA LYS A 35 18.58 -23.56 14.01
C LYS A 35 18.06 -23.11 15.37
N LEU A 36 17.52 -21.90 15.42
CA LEU A 36 16.89 -21.32 16.60
C LEU A 36 15.42 -21.05 16.33
N THR A 37 14.59 -21.25 17.35
CA THR A 37 13.19 -20.84 17.37
C THR A 37 13.06 -19.37 17.77
N ALA A 38 11.94 -18.74 17.44
CA ALA A 38 11.70 -17.35 17.84
C ALA A 38 11.75 -17.12 19.36
N ALA A 39 11.36 -18.12 20.16
CA ALA A 39 11.45 -18.05 21.62
C ALA A 39 12.90 -18.06 22.11
N GLU A 40 13.76 -18.92 21.54
CA GLU A 40 15.18 -18.97 21.86
C GLU A 40 15.89 -17.67 21.45
N VAL A 41 15.56 -17.10 20.29
CA VAL A 41 16.11 -15.81 19.85
C VAL A 41 15.73 -14.70 20.83
N LYS A 42 14.48 -14.68 21.31
CA LYS A 42 14.04 -13.70 22.34
C LYS A 42 14.73 -13.91 23.68
N ALA A 43 15.00 -15.15 24.08
CA ALA A 43 15.70 -15.47 25.31
C ALA A 43 17.19 -15.05 25.28
N LEU A 44 17.78 -14.93 24.09
CA LEU A 44 19.17 -14.47 23.91
C LEU A 44 19.32 -12.94 23.99
N PHE A 45 18.25 -12.18 24.20
CA PHE A 45 18.32 -10.73 24.41
C PHE A 45 19.18 -10.43 25.66
N PRO A 46 20.16 -9.50 25.61
CA PRO A 46 20.34 -8.40 24.65
C PRO A 46 21.32 -8.67 23.50
N LEU A 47 21.65 -9.93 23.19
CA LEU A 47 22.55 -10.27 22.09
C LEU A 47 22.01 -9.72 20.76
N ARG A 48 22.79 -8.88 20.09
CA ARG A 48 22.40 -8.28 18.81
C ARG A 48 22.57 -9.31 17.69
N ALA A 49 21.56 -9.43 16.84
CA ALA A 49 21.69 -10.19 15.60
C ALA A 49 22.83 -9.62 14.74
N GLU A 50 23.64 -10.52 14.18
CA GLU A 50 24.70 -10.18 13.23
C GLU A 50 24.07 -9.53 11.99
N MET A 51 24.86 -8.72 11.28
CA MET A 51 24.35 -7.90 10.17
C MET A 51 23.12 -7.05 10.53
N ARG A 52 22.98 -6.61 11.79
CA ARG A 52 21.86 -5.79 12.27
C ARG A 52 20.47 -6.41 11.96
N GLY A 53 20.40 -7.73 11.80
CA GLY A 53 19.17 -8.46 11.46
C GLY A 53 18.84 -8.54 9.96
N TYR A 54 19.72 -8.10 9.07
CA TYR A 54 19.58 -8.32 7.63
C TYR A 54 19.98 -9.75 7.23
N CYS A 55 19.30 -10.29 6.22
CA CYS A 55 19.56 -11.64 5.74
C CYS A 55 20.92 -11.72 5.00
N PRO A 56 21.90 -12.51 5.48
CA PRO A 56 23.21 -12.62 4.84
C PRO A 56 23.14 -13.29 3.46
N VAL A 57 22.25 -14.27 3.29
CA VAL A 57 22.11 -15.03 2.05
C VAL A 57 21.54 -14.15 0.94
N THR A 58 20.51 -13.35 1.25
CA THR A 58 19.93 -12.42 0.27
C THR A 58 20.96 -11.37 -0.14
N TYR A 59 21.72 -10.83 0.81
CA TYR A 59 22.75 -9.85 0.52
C TYR A 59 23.85 -10.39 -0.39
N LEU A 60 24.36 -11.59 -0.11
CA LEU A 60 25.40 -12.19 -0.95
C LEU A 60 24.88 -12.64 -2.32
N ASP A 61 23.72 -13.33 -2.37
CA ASP A 61 23.07 -13.76 -3.62
C ASP A 61 22.77 -12.55 -4.53
N GLY A 62 22.35 -11.43 -3.93
CA GLY A 62 22.08 -10.17 -4.61
C GLY A 62 23.32 -9.36 -4.98
N LYS A 63 24.52 -9.95 -4.95
CA LYS A 63 25.80 -9.30 -5.27
C LYS A 63 26.10 -8.08 -4.40
N GLN A 64 25.69 -8.12 -3.12
CA GLN A 64 25.94 -7.07 -2.14
C GLN A 64 25.34 -5.71 -2.51
N ARG A 65 24.24 -5.73 -3.25
CA ARG A 65 23.53 -4.51 -3.67
C ARG A 65 22.60 -4.00 -2.56
N TYR A 66 22.26 -2.73 -2.66
CA TYR A 66 21.37 -2.08 -1.69
C TYR A 66 19.96 -2.69 -1.68
N GLU A 67 19.44 -3.08 -2.85
CA GLU A 67 18.12 -3.71 -3.02
C GLU A 67 18.05 -5.10 -2.37
N ALA A 68 19.21 -5.74 -2.16
CA ALA A 68 19.32 -7.07 -1.58
C ALA A 68 19.41 -7.05 -0.03
N LEU A 69 19.45 -5.87 0.59
CA LEU A 69 19.44 -5.70 2.04
C LEU A 69 18.01 -5.83 2.57
N VAL A 70 17.55 -7.07 2.71
CA VAL A 70 16.21 -7.39 3.21
C VAL A 70 16.29 -7.79 4.69
N PRO A 71 15.47 -7.18 5.57
CA PRO A 71 15.41 -7.58 6.98
C PRO A 71 14.90 -9.03 7.09
N GLY A 72 15.51 -9.81 7.96
CA GLY A 72 15.09 -11.18 8.24
C GLY A 72 13.88 -11.24 9.17
N ASN A 73 13.23 -12.41 9.22
CA ASN A 73 12.16 -12.74 10.14
C ASN A 73 12.71 -13.56 11.32
N ILE A 74 12.34 -13.20 12.55
CA ILE A 74 12.80 -13.84 13.80
C ILE A 74 12.45 -15.34 13.84
N GLU A 75 11.39 -15.76 13.14
CA GLU A 75 11.02 -17.17 13.00
C GLU A 75 12.08 -18.02 12.27
N TYR A 76 12.90 -17.38 11.42
CA TYR A 76 13.97 -18.05 10.68
C TYR A 76 15.32 -17.56 11.18
N ALA A 77 15.83 -18.20 12.23
CA ALA A 77 17.11 -17.86 12.82
C ALA A 77 18.06 -19.06 12.96
N ALA A 78 19.36 -18.79 12.92
CA ALA A 78 20.39 -19.76 13.22
C ALA A 78 21.53 -19.15 14.03
N LYS A 79 22.12 -19.96 14.91
CA LYS A 79 23.36 -19.67 15.63
C LYS A 79 24.54 -20.28 14.89
N TYR A 80 25.60 -19.52 14.65
CA TYR A 80 26.86 -19.99 14.08
C TYR A 80 28.03 -19.16 14.64
N GLN A 81 29.09 -19.81 15.16
CA GLN A 81 30.22 -19.15 15.82
C GLN A 81 29.79 -18.13 16.91
N ASP A 82 28.87 -18.55 17.78
CA ASP A 82 28.28 -17.73 18.84
C ASP A 82 27.54 -16.45 18.40
N LYS A 83 27.31 -16.31 17.09
CA LYS A 83 26.54 -15.22 16.50
C LYS A 83 25.18 -15.70 16.04
N VAL A 84 24.19 -14.83 16.14
CA VAL A 84 22.82 -15.10 15.69
C VAL A 84 22.58 -14.42 14.35
N TYR A 85 22.15 -15.20 13.36
CA TYR A 85 21.77 -14.75 12.02
C TYR A 85 20.27 -14.93 11.83
N ILE A 86 19.64 -13.94 11.18
CA ILE A 86 18.20 -13.93 10.89
C ILE A 86 18.02 -13.93 9.37
N PHE A 87 17.07 -14.72 8.87
CA PHE A 87 16.84 -14.93 7.45
C PHE A 87 15.45 -14.48 7.04
N GLU A 88 15.30 -14.10 5.77
CA GLU A 88 14.01 -13.64 5.23
C GLU A 88 13.00 -14.79 5.04
N SER A 89 13.48 -15.99 4.70
CA SER A 89 12.66 -17.17 4.44
C SER A 89 13.36 -18.47 4.88
N GLU A 90 12.59 -19.54 5.02
CA GLU A 90 13.12 -20.85 5.37
C GLU A 90 14.15 -21.35 4.33
N GLU A 91 13.91 -21.13 3.04
CA GLU A 91 14.85 -21.54 1.99
C GLU A 91 16.24 -20.93 2.19
N LYS A 92 16.30 -19.66 2.60
CA LYS A 92 17.54 -18.94 2.86
C LYS A 92 18.22 -19.44 4.13
N LEU A 93 17.44 -19.76 5.17
CA LEU A 93 17.94 -20.45 6.36
C LEU A 93 18.61 -21.78 5.98
N GLN A 94 17.94 -22.62 5.18
CA GLN A 94 18.51 -23.91 4.75
C GLN A 94 19.78 -23.74 3.92
N LYS A 95 19.84 -22.72 3.03
CA LYS A 95 21.06 -22.37 2.27
C LYS A 95 22.22 -22.01 3.19
N PHE A 96 21.97 -21.24 4.24
CA PHE A 96 22.99 -20.91 5.24
C PHE A 96 23.44 -22.14 6.02
N MET A 97 22.51 -22.99 6.47
CA MET A 97 22.81 -24.21 7.21
C MET A 97 23.71 -25.19 6.42
N ARG A 98 23.59 -25.20 5.08
CA ARG A 98 24.43 -26.04 4.22
C ARG A 98 25.87 -25.52 4.06
N LEU A 99 26.05 -24.20 3.97
CA LEU A 99 27.35 -23.57 3.69
C LEU A 99 27.53 -22.27 4.48
N PRO A 100 27.61 -22.32 5.82
CA PRO A 100 27.69 -21.12 6.65
C PRO A 100 28.98 -20.32 6.42
N GLU A 101 30.06 -21.01 6.05
CA GLU A 101 31.38 -20.44 5.75
C GLU A 101 31.37 -19.39 4.63
N LYS A 102 30.40 -19.50 3.70
CA LYS A 102 30.25 -18.55 2.59
C LYS A 102 29.61 -17.23 3.03
N TYR A 103 28.78 -17.26 4.08
CA TYR A 103 27.87 -16.15 4.43
C TYR A 103 28.19 -15.48 5.77
N TRP A 104 29.03 -16.07 6.63
CA TRP A 104 29.25 -15.57 7.99
C TRP A 104 30.04 -14.26 8.07
N ASN A 105 31.04 -14.04 7.21
CA ASN A 105 31.93 -12.88 7.28
C ASN A 105 31.52 -11.75 6.31
N LEU A 106 30.24 -11.43 6.26
CA LEU A 106 29.72 -10.35 5.42
C LEU A 106 29.74 -9.02 6.16
N LYS A 107 30.32 -8.00 5.53
CA LYS A 107 30.32 -6.63 6.04
C LYS A 107 29.19 -5.83 5.40
N LEU A 108 28.37 -5.22 6.25
CA LEU A 108 27.32 -4.31 5.80
C LEU A 108 27.93 -3.02 5.20
N PRO A 109 27.29 -2.44 4.18
CA PRO A 109 27.70 -1.15 3.65
C PRO A 109 27.35 -0.04 4.64
N HIS A 110 27.99 1.12 4.50
CA HIS A 110 27.72 2.27 5.35
C HIS A 110 26.27 2.80 5.19
N LYS A 111 25.74 2.74 3.97
CA LYS A 111 24.36 3.14 3.66
C LYS A 111 23.43 1.94 3.78
N LEU A 112 22.54 1.99 4.78
CA LEU A 112 21.53 0.95 5.02
C LEU A 112 20.12 1.45 4.67
N PRO A 113 19.21 0.56 4.28
CA PRO A 113 17.81 0.89 4.11
C PRO A 113 17.22 1.52 5.39
N PRO A 114 16.47 2.63 5.26
CA PRO A 114 15.77 3.21 6.39
C PRO A 114 14.78 2.20 6.95
N LYS A 115 14.68 2.11 8.27
CA LYS A 115 13.69 1.27 8.93
C LYS A 115 12.30 1.83 8.61
N LYS A 116 11.45 1.02 7.98
CA LYS A 116 10.06 1.39 7.70
C LYS A 116 9.25 1.17 8.97
N GLU A 117 9.24 2.17 9.84
CA GLU A 117 8.39 2.16 11.02
C GLU A 117 6.99 2.66 10.64
N PRO A 118 5.91 1.97 11.02
CA PRO A 118 4.57 2.42 10.72
C PRO A 118 4.32 3.74 11.44
N MET A 119 4.15 4.82 10.68
CA MET A 119 3.78 6.13 11.21
C MET A 119 2.28 6.36 11.06
N LEU A 120 1.66 6.86 12.12
CA LEU A 120 0.26 7.27 12.08
C LEU A 120 0.12 8.56 11.24
N LEU A 121 -0.92 8.62 10.41
CA LEU A 121 -1.22 9.79 9.57
C LEU A 121 -1.34 11.08 10.40
N THR A 122 -1.92 10.99 11.60
CA THR A 122 -2.12 12.11 12.52
C THR A 122 -0.82 12.66 13.13
N MET A 123 0.28 11.91 13.03
CA MET A 123 1.60 12.33 13.52
C MET A 123 2.42 13.06 12.47
N LEU A 124 1.92 13.15 11.23
CA LEU A 124 2.57 13.93 10.20
C LEU A 124 2.39 15.43 10.49
N PRO A 125 3.38 16.27 10.12
CA PRO A 125 3.18 17.72 10.04
C PRO A 125 1.97 18.07 9.16
N LEU A 126 1.39 19.25 9.38
CA LEU A 126 0.15 19.69 8.69
C LEU A 126 0.19 19.46 7.18
N ALA A 127 1.30 19.79 6.52
CA ALA A 127 1.46 19.58 5.08
C ALA A 127 1.32 18.09 4.69
N GLY A 128 2.04 17.20 5.37
CA GLY A 128 1.97 15.75 5.12
C GLY A 128 0.61 15.16 5.47
N TYR A 129 -0.02 15.64 6.55
CA TYR A 129 -1.38 15.24 6.92
C TYR A 129 -2.40 15.57 5.82
N LEU A 130 -2.35 16.80 5.27
CA LEU A 130 -3.26 17.23 4.21
C LEU A 130 -2.97 16.52 2.89
N GLU A 131 -1.70 16.36 2.53
CA GLU A 131 -1.26 15.68 1.33
C GLU A 131 -1.73 14.22 1.29
N GLN A 132 -1.51 13.49 2.38
CA GLN A 132 -1.87 12.08 2.47
C GLN A 132 -3.36 11.86 2.79
N GLY A 133 -4.02 12.84 3.43
CA GLY A 133 -5.40 12.72 3.88
C GLY A 133 -6.46 13.14 2.86
N VAL A 134 -6.31 14.32 2.25
CA VAL A 134 -7.40 14.96 1.49
C VAL A 134 -7.00 15.40 0.08
N ALA A 135 -5.70 15.54 -0.21
CA ALA A 135 -5.24 16.13 -1.47
C ALA A 135 -5.74 15.38 -2.70
N THR A 136 -5.68 14.05 -2.71
CA THR A 136 -6.13 13.24 -3.87
C THR A 136 -7.62 13.44 -4.17
N SER A 137 -8.47 13.50 -3.14
CA SER A 137 -9.91 13.76 -3.30
C SER A 137 -10.19 15.18 -3.79
N LEU A 138 -9.47 16.18 -3.27
CA LEU A 138 -9.61 17.56 -3.71
C LEU A 138 -9.13 17.78 -5.15
N ILE A 139 -7.99 17.19 -5.52
CA ILE A 139 -7.45 17.28 -6.88
C ILE A 139 -8.46 16.73 -7.88
N LYS A 140 -9.08 15.58 -7.59
CA LYS A 140 -10.12 15.01 -8.45
C LYS A 140 -11.33 15.93 -8.59
N ALA A 141 -11.86 16.43 -7.46
CA ALA A 141 -13.00 17.33 -7.47
C ALA A 141 -12.71 18.63 -8.25
N LEU A 142 -11.54 19.24 -8.03
CA LEU A 142 -11.12 20.47 -8.71
C LEU A 142 -10.86 20.24 -10.20
N HIS A 143 -10.27 19.11 -10.58
CA HIS A 143 -10.06 18.73 -11.97
C HIS A 143 -11.39 18.60 -12.71
N GLU A 144 -12.38 17.91 -12.12
CA GLU A 144 -13.71 17.74 -12.72
C GLU A 144 -14.46 19.08 -12.83
N VAL A 145 -14.45 19.91 -11.78
CA VAL A 145 -15.04 21.27 -11.85
C VAL A 145 -14.37 22.11 -12.93
N GLY A 146 -13.05 22.09 -13.00
CA GLY A 146 -12.29 22.86 -13.98
C GLY A 146 -12.54 22.42 -15.42
N SER A 147 -12.82 21.13 -15.62
CA SER A 147 -13.14 20.55 -16.94
C SER A 147 -14.57 20.82 -17.35
N LEU A 148 -15.54 20.59 -16.46
CA LEU A 148 -16.97 20.75 -16.74
C LEU A 148 -17.42 22.22 -16.73
N LYS A 149 -16.77 23.07 -15.93
CA LYS A 149 -17.12 24.48 -15.70
C LYS A 149 -18.63 24.69 -15.45
N PRO A 150 -19.23 23.96 -14.50
CA PRO A 150 -20.67 23.98 -14.29
C PRO A 150 -21.14 25.38 -13.89
N LYS A 151 -22.33 25.75 -14.34
CA LYS A 151 -23.03 26.97 -13.93
C LYS A 151 -24.45 26.62 -13.52
N TYR A 152 -24.72 26.66 -12.21
CA TYR A 152 -26.04 26.39 -11.68
C TYR A 152 -26.94 27.63 -11.87
N PRO A 153 -28.20 27.47 -12.31
CA PRO A 153 -29.15 28.58 -12.43
C PRO A 153 -29.23 29.45 -11.17
N PHE A 154 -29.19 30.77 -11.34
CA PHE A 154 -29.31 31.78 -10.28
C PHE A 154 -28.25 31.77 -9.17
N LEU A 155 -27.24 30.91 -9.24
CA LEU A 155 -26.10 30.95 -8.31
C LEU A 155 -24.89 31.58 -8.98
N SER A 156 -23.97 32.17 -8.20
CA SER A 156 -22.68 32.61 -8.73
C SER A 156 -21.83 31.43 -9.20
N VAL A 157 -20.81 31.70 -10.03
CA VAL A 157 -19.87 30.67 -10.49
C VAL A 157 -19.13 30.07 -9.29
N LYS A 158 -18.74 30.92 -8.32
CA LYS A 158 -18.08 30.51 -7.09
C LYS A 158 -18.95 29.57 -6.25
N GLU A 159 -20.22 29.93 -6.03
CA GLU A 159 -21.15 29.09 -5.27
C GLU A 159 -21.40 27.75 -5.97
N THR A 160 -21.58 27.76 -7.30
CA THR A 160 -21.75 26.54 -8.09
C THR A 160 -20.54 25.61 -7.94
N ALA A 161 -19.32 26.14 -8.07
CA ALA A 161 -18.10 25.38 -7.94
C ALA A 161 -17.96 24.78 -6.53
N LEU A 162 -18.24 25.56 -5.48
CA LEU A 162 -18.19 25.09 -4.09
C LEU A 162 -19.19 23.96 -3.83
N LEU A 163 -20.43 24.10 -4.33
CA LEU A 163 -21.45 23.06 -4.22
C LEU A 163 -21.03 21.79 -4.97
N PHE A 164 -20.52 21.91 -6.20
CA PHE A 164 -20.02 20.75 -6.94
C PHE A 164 -18.91 20.03 -6.16
N VAL A 165 -17.89 20.74 -5.68
CA VAL A 165 -16.78 20.13 -4.92
C VAL A 165 -17.33 19.42 -3.68
N SER A 166 -18.27 20.04 -2.96
CA SER A 166 -18.86 19.43 -1.77
C SER A 166 -19.66 18.15 -2.06
N PHE A 167 -20.46 18.13 -3.13
CA PHE A 167 -21.18 16.93 -3.58
C PHE A 167 -20.22 15.85 -4.04
N HIS A 168 -19.18 16.21 -4.79
CA HIS A 168 -18.13 15.30 -5.24
C HIS A 168 -17.41 14.63 -4.06
N LEU A 169 -16.94 15.42 -3.10
CA LEU A 169 -16.28 14.90 -1.91
C LEU A 169 -17.18 13.94 -1.12
N LYS A 170 -18.47 14.23 -0.98
CA LYS A 170 -19.44 13.34 -0.31
C LYS A 170 -19.72 12.06 -1.10
N ALA A 171 -19.88 12.17 -2.42
CA ALA A 171 -20.16 11.05 -3.32
C ALA A 171 -19.01 10.04 -3.41
N HIS A 172 -17.77 10.52 -3.24
CA HIS A 172 -16.55 9.72 -3.41
C HIS A 172 -15.80 9.43 -2.08
N ASN A 173 -16.36 9.77 -0.92
CA ASN A 173 -15.70 9.52 0.37
C ASN A 173 -15.71 8.03 0.76
N PRO A 174 -14.56 7.32 0.75
CA PRO A 174 -14.51 5.89 1.06
C PRO A 174 -14.88 5.56 2.51
N ARG A 175 -14.83 6.54 3.43
CA ARG A 175 -15.22 6.37 4.83
C ARG A 175 -16.73 6.46 5.04
N SER A 176 -17.49 6.92 4.05
CA SER A 176 -18.95 6.97 4.13
C SER A 176 -19.59 5.64 3.73
N SER A 177 -20.74 5.30 4.32
CA SER A 177 -21.49 4.10 3.97
C SER A 177 -21.93 4.13 2.49
N GLU A 178 -22.07 2.95 1.88
CA GLU A 178 -22.47 2.84 0.47
C GLU A 178 -23.80 3.54 0.15
N PRO A 179 -24.87 3.41 0.97
CA PRO A 179 -26.13 4.12 0.71
C PRO A 179 -25.97 5.64 0.70
N VAL A 180 -25.17 6.19 1.62
CA VAL A 180 -24.90 7.63 1.67
C VAL A 180 -24.13 8.08 0.43
N ARG A 181 -23.10 7.33 0.02
CA ARG A 181 -22.38 7.62 -1.22
C ARG A 181 -23.29 7.61 -2.45
N GLN A 182 -24.17 6.61 -2.56
CA GLN A 182 -25.12 6.53 -3.67
C GLN A 182 -26.12 7.69 -3.68
N MET A 183 -26.63 8.09 -2.52
CA MET A 183 -27.48 9.28 -2.38
C MET A 183 -26.77 10.53 -2.90
N TYR A 184 -25.53 10.76 -2.48
CA TYR A 184 -24.75 11.92 -2.93
C TYR A 184 -24.33 11.85 -4.41
N ARG A 185 -24.09 10.65 -4.97
CA ARG A 185 -23.90 10.47 -6.41
C ARG A 185 -25.13 10.89 -7.20
N LYS A 186 -26.34 10.50 -6.76
CA LYS A 186 -27.60 10.93 -7.39
C LYS A 186 -27.78 12.45 -7.30
N LYS A 187 -27.54 13.03 -6.12
CA LYS A 187 -27.58 14.51 -5.94
C LYS A 187 -26.59 15.22 -6.85
N LEU A 188 -25.37 14.69 -7.01
CA LEU A 188 -24.35 15.24 -7.91
C LEU A 188 -24.79 15.18 -9.38
N LEU A 189 -25.34 14.04 -9.83
CA LEU A 189 -25.85 13.89 -11.20
C LEU A 189 -26.96 14.90 -11.49
N GLN A 190 -27.96 14.99 -10.61
CA GLN A 190 -29.05 15.95 -10.73
C GLN A 190 -28.53 17.40 -10.74
N PHE A 191 -27.56 17.72 -9.89
CA PHE A 191 -26.93 19.04 -9.87
C PHE A 191 -26.27 19.38 -11.21
N VAL A 192 -25.57 18.42 -11.82
CA VAL A 192 -24.94 18.59 -13.13
C VAL A 192 -26.00 18.74 -14.23
N GLU A 193 -27.08 17.96 -14.20
CA GLU A 193 -28.21 18.09 -15.13
C GLU A 193 -28.83 19.49 -15.07
N HIS A 194 -29.05 20.04 -13.87
CA HIS A 194 -29.54 21.41 -13.71
C HIS A 194 -28.57 22.46 -14.27
N CYS A 195 -27.24 22.22 -14.17
CA CYS A 195 -26.25 23.11 -14.78
C CYS A 195 -26.32 23.10 -16.33
N GLN A 196 -26.80 22.02 -16.94
CA GLN A 196 -26.98 21.94 -18.40
C GLN A 196 -28.21 22.70 -18.91
N LEU A 197 -29.10 23.18 -18.04
CA LEU A 197 -30.28 23.95 -18.44
C LEU A 197 -29.89 25.28 -19.11
N ILE A 198 -28.86 25.97 -18.61
CA ILE A 198 -28.41 27.25 -19.17
C ILE A 198 -27.90 27.10 -20.62
N PRO A 199 -26.91 26.25 -20.92
CA PRO A 199 -26.43 26.10 -22.29
C PRO A 199 -27.52 25.54 -23.22
N TYR A 200 -28.37 24.64 -22.73
CA TYR A 200 -29.49 24.11 -23.49
C TYR A 200 -30.49 25.21 -23.86
N LEU A 201 -31.01 25.96 -22.88
CA LEU A 201 -31.99 27.03 -23.13
C LEU A 201 -31.37 28.15 -23.96
N GLY A 202 -30.11 28.51 -23.72
CA GLY A 202 -29.39 29.49 -24.53
C GLY A 202 -29.32 29.11 -26.01
N THR A 203 -29.18 27.81 -26.32
CA THR A 203 -29.18 27.30 -27.69
C THR A 203 -30.60 27.17 -28.25
N ALA A 204 -31.53 26.61 -27.48
CA ALA A 204 -32.89 26.32 -27.92
C ALA A 204 -33.73 27.59 -28.14
N MET A 205 -33.44 28.65 -27.37
CA MET A 205 -34.09 29.97 -27.48
C MET A 205 -33.33 30.94 -28.40
N ALA A 206 -32.23 30.49 -29.04
CA ALA A 206 -31.51 31.33 -29.98
C ALA A 206 -32.36 31.55 -31.24
N GLY A 207 -32.70 32.81 -31.53
CA GLY A 207 -33.42 33.22 -32.73
C GLY A 207 -34.84 33.71 -32.48
N LEU A 208 -35.69 33.59 -33.50
CA LEU A 208 -37.08 34.02 -33.43
C LEU A 208 -37.90 33.13 -32.50
N TYR A 209 -38.90 33.73 -31.87
CA TYR A 209 -39.85 33.01 -31.03
C TYR A 209 -40.52 31.88 -31.81
N LYS A 210 -40.59 30.69 -31.20
CA LYS A 210 -41.30 29.53 -31.72
C LYS A 210 -42.56 29.29 -30.89
N GLU A 211 -43.68 29.12 -31.57
CA GLU A 211 -44.94 28.73 -30.93
C GLU A 211 -44.81 27.35 -30.26
N PRO A 212 -45.60 27.06 -29.21
CA PRO A 212 -45.49 25.80 -28.45
C PRO A 212 -45.48 24.52 -29.31
N ARG A 213 -46.24 24.52 -30.41
CA ARG A 213 -46.31 23.42 -31.39
C ARG A 213 -45.00 23.14 -32.13
N ASP A 214 -44.14 24.14 -32.29
CA ASP A 214 -42.90 24.07 -33.07
C ASP A 214 -41.65 24.00 -32.17
N ARG A 215 -41.84 23.83 -30.85
CA ARG A 215 -40.74 23.73 -29.89
C ARG A 215 -40.16 22.32 -29.86
N PRO A 216 -38.87 22.17 -29.53
CA PRO A 216 -38.28 20.86 -29.29
C PRO A 216 -39.01 20.10 -28.17
N PRO A 217 -39.12 18.77 -28.26
CA PRO A 217 -39.77 17.97 -27.23
C PRO A 217 -39.09 18.14 -25.86
N GLY A 218 -39.88 18.28 -24.81
CA GLY A 218 -39.39 18.50 -23.44
C GLY A 218 -38.78 19.88 -23.18
N PHE A 219 -38.91 20.83 -24.12
CA PHE A 219 -38.46 22.21 -23.92
C PHE A 219 -39.19 22.88 -22.75
N ASP A 220 -40.52 22.79 -22.72
CA ASP A 220 -41.33 23.46 -21.70
C ASP A 220 -41.04 22.90 -20.30
N ASP A 221 -40.85 21.58 -20.16
CA ASP A 221 -40.47 20.94 -18.89
C ASP A 221 -39.11 21.44 -18.39
N ARG A 222 -38.12 21.55 -19.28
CA ARG A 222 -36.79 22.08 -18.94
C ARG A 222 -36.84 23.57 -18.58
N LEU A 223 -37.68 24.34 -19.26
CA LEU A 223 -37.88 25.76 -18.96
C LEU A 223 -38.57 25.93 -17.60
N GLN A 224 -39.62 25.17 -17.32
CA GLN A 224 -40.27 25.16 -16.00
C GLN A 224 -39.31 24.73 -14.89
N THR A 225 -38.52 23.68 -15.14
CA THR A 225 -37.45 23.27 -14.23
C THR A 225 -36.47 24.41 -13.98
N PHE A 226 -36.00 25.08 -15.03
CA PHE A 226 -35.10 26.23 -14.87
C PHE A 226 -35.74 27.32 -14.03
N LEU A 227 -36.99 27.69 -14.27
CA LEU A 227 -37.68 28.75 -13.51
C LEU A 227 -37.93 28.36 -12.04
N SER A 228 -38.21 27.08 -11.75
CA SER A 228 -38.44 26.59 -10.38
C SER A 228 -37.18 26.60 -9.51
N LEU A 229 -36.00 26.66 -10.13
CA LEU A 229 -34.72 26.83 -9.43
C LEU A 229 -34.53 28.24 -8.85
N LYS A 230 -35.39 29.21 -9.20
CA LYS A 230 -35.28 30.58 -8.70
C LYS A 230 -35.68 30.63 -7.23
N GLY A 231 -34.73 31.02 -6.37
CA GLY A 231 -34.96 31.13 -4.93
C GLY A 231 -34.82 29.81 -4.16
N THR A 232 -34.59 28.68 -4.85
CA THR A 232 -34.28 27.39 -4.23
C THR A 232 -32.78 27.14 -4.26
N ARG A 233 -32.19 26.82 -3.10
CA ARG A 233 -30.77 26.44 -3.01
C ARG A 233 -30.65 24.92 -3.03
N PRO A 234 -29.67 24.33 -3.73
CA PRO A 234 -29.39 22.90 -3.63
C PRO A 234 -29.05 22.56 -2.18
N THR A 235 -29.91 21.80 -1.50
CA THR A 235 -29.76 21.50 -0.08
C THR A 235 -28.92 20.25 0.16
N PHE A 236 -28.12 20.31 1.24
CA PHE A 236 -27.31 19.20 1.72
C PHE A 236 -28.09 18.16 2.54
N VAL A 237 -29.34 18.48 2.91
CA VAL A 237 -30.20 17.64 3.74
C VAL A 237 -30.68 16.44 2.94
#